data_AF-A0A2S2N3S1-F1
#
_entry.id   AF-A0A2S2N3S1-F1
#
_cell.length_a   1.000
_cell.length_b   1.000
_cell.length_c   1.000
_cell.angle_alpha   90.00
_cell.angle_beta   90.00
_cell.angle_gamma   90.00
#
_symmetry.space_group_name_H-M   'P 1'
#
loop_
_entity.id
_entity.type
_entity.pdbx_description
1 polymer ?
#
loop_
_entity_poly.entity_id
_entity_poly.type
_entity_poly.pdbx_seq_one_letter_code
_entity_poly.pdbx_strand_id
1 'polypeptide(L)'
;KRPRKGEGGDVPPSDGDRLFAQKCQELRGFIRPLAELLEGLRRGRYDRGLSSFQQSVAMDRLQRIIGVLQKPEMGARYLGTLLQVEAMLRLWFPHVAPKPTLDSTPSAAPP
;
A
#
# COMPACT_ATOMS: atom_id res chain seq x y z
N LYS A 1 29.48 39.52 -5.45
CA LYS A 1 28.91 38.54 -4.48
C LYS A 1 27.95 37.61 -5.22
N ARG A 2 28.22 36.30 -5.24
CA ARG A 2 27.28 35.27 -5.75
C ARG A 2 26.20 35.01 -4.70
N PRO A 3 24.98 34.64 -5.12
CA PRO A 3 24.24 33.59 -4.47
C PRO A 3 24.31 32.34 -5.36
N ARG A 4 24.97 31.27 -4.88
CA ARG A 4 24.71 29.92 -5.36
C ARG A 4 23.37 29.52 -4.76
N LYS A 5 22.29 29.55 -5.53
CA LYS A 5 21.04 28.89 -5.16
C LYS A 5 20.97 27.60 -5.98
N GLY A 6 21.34 26.50 -5.35
CA GLY A 6 20.97 25.19 -5.85
C GLY A 6 19.46 25.07 -5.70
N GLU A 7 18.74 24.89 -6.79
CA GLU A 7 17.31 24.60 -6.75
C GLU A 7 17.05 23.64 -7.90
N GLY A 8 17.18 22.34 -7.59
CA GLY A 8 16.69 21.30 -8.46
C GLY A 8 15.17 21.42 -8.51
N GLY A 9 14.66 21.97 -9.62
CA GLY A 9 13.32 21.82 -10.15
C GLY A 9 12.17 21.60 -9.16
N ASP A 10 11.68 22.68 -8.57
CA ASP A 10 10.33 22.76 -8.01
C ASP A 10 9.35 22.85 -9.20
N VAL A 11 9.19 21.74 -9.94
CA VAL A 11 8.01 21.57 -10.81
C VAL A 11 6.88 21.20 -9.86
N PRO A 12 5.78 21.97 -9.79
CA PRO A 12 4.68 21.65 -8.90
C PRO A 12 4.26 20.19 -9.16
N PRO A 13 4.08 19.37 -8.11
CA PRO A 13 3.69 17.98 -8.28
C PRO A 13 2.44 17.92 -9.14
N SER A 14 2.50 17.15 -10.23
CA SER A 14 1.36 17.01 -11.14
C SER A 14 0.17 16.46 -10.35
N ASP A 15 -1.06 16.69 -10.79
CA ASP A 15 -2.24 16.17 -10.09
C ASP A 15 -2.16 14.65 -9.85
N GLY A 16 -1.52 13.92 -10.78
CA GLY A 16 -1.22 12.50 -10.61
C GLY A 16 -0.23 12.18 -9.47
N ASP A 17 0.76 13.03 -9.21
CA ASP A 17 1.71 12.85 -8.09
C ASP A 17 1.01 13.08 -6.75
N ARG A 18 0.13 14.09 -6.69
CA ARG A 18 -0.68 14.38 -5.49
C ARG A 18 -1.64 13.22 -5.19
N LEU A 19 -2.34 12.71 -6.21
CA LEU A 19 -3.21 11.54 -6.09
C LEU A 19 -2.42 10.30 -5.66
N PHE A 20 -1.23 10.08 -6.22
CA PHE A 20 -0.35 8.98 -5.84
C PHE A 20 0.05 9.06 -4.36
N ALA A 21 0.50 10.23 -3.91
CA ALA A 21 0.87 10.44 -2.51
C ALA A 21 -0.31 10.22 -1.56
N GLN A 22 -1.51 10.70 -1.92
CA GLN A 22 -2.73 10.46 -1.15
C GLN A 22 -3.05 8.97 -1.06
N LYS A 23 -3.01 8.25 -2.19
CA LYS A 23 -3.28 6.80 -2.22
C LYS A 23 -2.25 6.00 -1.44
N CYS A 24 -0.97 6.36 -1.50
CA CYS A 24 0.05 5.73 -0.66
C CYS A 24 -0.25 5.91 0.83
N GLN A 25 -0.75 7.07 1.26
CA GLN A 25 -1.16 7.28 2.65
C GLN A 25 -2.36 6.42 3.05
N GLU A 26 -3.38 6.29 2.19
CA GLU A 26 -4.51 5.38 2.46
C GLU A 26 -4.04 3.92 2.58
N LEU A 27 -3.13 3.52 1.70
CA LEU A 27 -2.63 2.15 1.62
C LEU A 27 -1.52 1.84 2.65
N ARG A 28 -1.01 2.82 3.39
CA ARG A 28 0.00 2.60 4.45
C ARG A 28 -0.49 1.62 5.52
N GLY A 29 -1.80 1.55 5.77
CA GLY A 29 -2.40 0.57 6.67
C GLY A 29 -2.12 -0.89 6.27
N PHE A 30 -1.94 -1.16 4.98
CA PHE A 30 -1.64 -2.49 4.46
C PHE A 30 -0.16 -2.87 4.55
N ILE A 31 0.75 -1.94 4.88
CA ILE A 31 2.19 -2.24 4.98
C ILE A 31 2.47 -3.31 6.04
N ARG A 32 1.81 -3.22 7.21
CA ARG A 32 1.94 -4.23 8.28
C ARG A 32 1.51 -5.63 7.82
N PRO A 33 0.28 -5.85 7.35
CA PRO A 33 -0.16 -7.18 6.92
C PRO A 33 0.65 -7.71 5.71
N LEU A 34 1.10 -6.83 4.81
CA LEU A 34 2.00 -7.22 3.72
C LEU A 34 3.36 -7.69 4.22
N ALA A 35 3.94 -7.01 5.21
CA ALA A 35 5.20 -7.40 5.83
C ALA A 35 5.07 -8.73 6.59
N GLU A 36 3.96 -8.95 7.30
CA GLU A 36 3.67 -10.23 7.98
C GLU A 36 3.48 -11.38 6.97
N LEU A 37 2.83 -11.11 5.84
CA LEU A 37 2.68 -12.07 4.76
C LEU A 37 4.04 -12.43 4.15
N LEU A 38 4.90 -11.42 3.90
CA LEU A 38 6.26 -11.62 3.40
C LEU A 38 7.12 -12.45 4.36
N GLU A 39 7.09 -12.16 5.66
CA GLU A 39 7.75 -12.97 6.68
C GLU A 39 7.20 -14.40 6.70
N GLY A 40 5.91 -14.57 6.44
CA GLY A 40 5.30 -15.89 6.30
C GLY A 40 5.82 -16.70 5.12
N LEU A 41 5.94 -16.06 3.95
CA LEU A 41 6.58 -16.67 2.80
C LEU A 41 8.03 -17.04 3.12
N ARG A 42 8.78 -16.15 3.75
CA ARG A 42 10.20 -16.39 4.09
C ARG A 42 10.38 -17.55 5.08
N ARG A 43 9.42 -17.76 5.99
CA ARG A 43 9.40 -18.88 6.95
C ARG A 43 8.88 -20.19 6.36
N GLY A 44 8.53 -20.23 5.07
CA GLY A 44 8.03 -21.43 4.40
C GLY A 44 6.58 -21.78 4.76
N ARG A 45 5.77 -20.82 5.28
CA ARG A 45 4.34 -21.08 5.58
C ARG A 45 3.54 -21.52 4.36
N TYR A 46 4.03 -21.24 3.16
CA TYR A 46 3.34 -21.49 1.89
C TYR A 46 4.01 -22.55 1.01
N ASP A 47 4.97 -23.34 1.53
CA ASP A 47 5.69 -24.36 0.75
C ASP A 47 4.78 -25.45 0.17
N ARG A 48 3.67 -25.76 0.85
CA ARG A 48 2.67 -26.72 0.33
C ARG A 48 1.76 -26.16 -0.76
N GLY A 49 1.70 -24.84 -0.93
CA GLY A 49 0.75 -24.17 -1.83
C GLY A 49 1.38 -23.40 -2.98
N LEU A 50 2.69 -23.14 -2.93
CA LEU A 50 3.44 -22.40 -3.94
C LEU A 50 4.76 -23.10 -4.22
N SER A 51 5.11 -23.25 -5.50
CA SER A 51 6.45 -23.66 -5.92
C SER A 51 7.50 -22.64 -5.44
N SER A 52 8.74 -23.06 -5.19
CA SER A 52 9.85 -22.18 -4.81
C SER A 52 10.04 -20.98 -5.76
N PHE A 53 9.75 -21.18 -7.05
CA PHE A 53 9.77 -20.08 -8.02
C PHE A 53 8.62 -19.09 -7.80
N GLN A 54 7.41 -19.59 -7.57
CA GLN A 54 6.25 -18.75 -7.29
C GLN A 54 6.41 -18.00 -5.96
N GLN A 55 6.99 -18.64 -4.94
CA GLN A 55 7.31 -17.98 -3.68
C GLN A 55 8.27 -16.81 -3.90
N SER A 56 9.35 -17.03 -4.66
CA SER A 56 10.33 -15.97 -4.97
C SER A 56 9.69 -14.80 -5.72
N VAL A 57 8.86 -15.09 -6.73
CA VAL A 57 8.13 -14.07 -7.48
C VAL A 57 7.10 -13.35 -6.60
N ALA A 58 6.42 -14.07 -5.71
CA ALA A 58 5.46 -13.48 -4.78
C ALA A 58 6.15 -12.56 -3.77
N MET A 59 7.31 -12.96 -3.24
CA MET A 59 8.13 -12.13 -2.35
C MET A 59 8.59 -10.84 -3.05
N ASP A 60 9.11 -10.94 -4.28
CA ASP A 60 9.50 -9.77 -5.08
C ASP A 60 8.32 -8.82 -5.29
N ARG A 61 7.16 -9.37 -5.69
CA ARG A 61 5.94 -8.57 -5.88
C ARG A 61 5.49 -7.88 -4.59
N LEU A 62 5.50 -8.59 -3.46
CA LEU A 62 5.14 -8.05 -2.14
C LEU A 62 6.09 -6.93 -1.71
N GLN A 63 7.40 -7.16 -1.82
CA GLN A 63 8.42 -6.16 -1.50
C GLN A 63 8.29 -4.92 -2.37
N ARG A 64 7.98 -5.10 -3.66
CA ARG A 64 7.76 -3.99 -4.59
C ARG A 64 6.55 -3.17 -4.21
N ILE A 65 5.43 -3.79 -3.84
CA ILE A 65 4.24 -3.09 -3.35
C ILE A 65 4.59 -2.29 -2.10
N ILE A 66 5.21 -2.91 -1.09
CA ILE A 66 5.60 -2.23 0.15
C ILE A 66 6.54 -1.04 -0.16
N GLY A 67 7.51 -1.23 -1.05
CA GLY A 67 8.45 -0.18 -1.46
C GLY A 67 7.76 0.99 -2.14
N VAL A 68 6.79 0.74 -3.02
CA VAL A 68 5.97 1.77 -3.68
C VAL A 68 5.13 2.54 -2.65
N LEU A 69 4.50 1.83 -1.70
CA LEU A 69 3.71 2.44 -0.62
C LEU A 69 4.55 3.30 0.33
N GLN A 70 5.83 2.94 0.53
CA GLN A 70 6.76 3.72 1.35
C GLN A 70 7.40 4.90 0.62
N LYS A 71 7.41 4.91 -0.72
CA LYS A 71 8.04 5.96 -1.55
C LYS A 71 6.99 6.74 -2.34
N PRO A 72 6.31 7.74 -1.72
CA PRO A 72 5.35 8.60 -2.42
C PRO A 72 6.00 9.45 -3.54
N GLU A 73 7.33 9.57 -3.52
CA GLU A 73 8.16 10.37 -4.45
C GLU A 73 8.33 9.69 -5.84
N MET A 74 7.87 8.44 -5.97
CA MET A 74 7.90 7.69 -7.23
C MET A 74 7.02 8.34 -8.31
N GLY A 75 5.96 9.04 -7.91
CA GLY A 75 5.12 9.89 -8.77
C GLY A 75 4.09 9.16 -9.64
N ALA A 76 3.36 9.95 -10.44
CA ALA A 76 2.19 9.57 -11.24
C ALA A 76 2.43 8.41 -12.21
N ARG A 77 3.68 8.19 -12.63
CA ARG A 77 4.07 7.07 -13.51
C ARG A 77 3.76 5.68 -12.92
N TYR A 78 3.61 5.57 -11.60
CA TYR A 78 3.21 4.34 -10.91
C TYR A 78 1.76 4.37 -10.40
N LEU A 79 0.99 5.44 -10.68
CA LEU A 79 -0.38 5.60 -10.22
C LEU A 79 -1.29 4.49 -10.73
N GLY A 80 -1.18 4.11 -12.00
CA GLY A 80 -1.95 3.00 -12.56
C GLY A 80 -1.67 1.68 -11.82
N THR A 81 -0.39 1.38 -11.56
CA THR A 81 0.00 0.20 -10.79
C THR A 81 -0.50 0.28 -9.34
N LEU A 82 -0.44 1.45 -8.71
CA LEU A 82 -0.92 1.65 -7.34
C LEU A 82 -2.41 1.40 -7.20
N LEU A 83 -3.23 1.87 -8.15
CA LEU A 83 -4.68 1.65 -8.15
C LEU A 83 -5.03 0.17 -8.36
N GLN A 84 -4.28 -0.54 -9.22
CA GLN A 84 -4.47 -1.98 -9.38
C GLN A 84 -4.09 -2.74 -8.09
N VAL A 85 -2.99 -2.33 -7.45
CA VAL A 85 -2.57 -2.86 -6.16
C VAL A 85 -3.61 -2.56 -5.07
N GLU A 86 -4.20 -1.36 -5.03
CA GLU A 86 -5.28 -1.02 -4.10
C GLU A 86 -6.44 -2.02 -4.21
N ALA A 87 -6.91 -2.28 -5.42
CA ALA A 87 -7.99 -3.23 -5.65
C ALA A 87 -7.61 -4.65 -5.19
N MET A 88 -6.37 -5.09 -5.48
CA MET A 88 -5.87 -6.38 -5.00
C MET A 88 -5.76 -6.44 -3.48
N LEU A 89 -5.27 -5.38 -2.83
CA LEU A 89 -5.14 -5.30 -1.38
C LEU A 89 -6.50 -5.33 -0.70
N ARG A 90 -7.51 -4.65 -1.24
CA ARG A 90 -8.89 -4.72 -0.75
C ARG A 90 -9.47 -6.13 -0.85
N LEU A 91 -9.14 -6.87 -1.91
CA LEU A 91 -9.58 -8.25 -2.07
C LEU A 91 -8.83 -9.23 -1.14
N TRP A 92 -7.52 -9.04 -0.97
CA TRP A 92 -6.68 -9.90 -0.15
C TRP A 92 -6.86 -9.65 1.35
N PHE A 93 -7.15 -8.39 1.72
CA PHE A 93 -7.28 -7.94 3.09
C PHE A 93 -8.59 -7.16 3.29
N PRO A 94 -9.76 -7.81 3.14
CA PRO A 94 -11.06 -7.15 3.24
C PRO A 94 -11.32 -6.52 4.62
N HIS A 95 -10.64 -6.98 5.67
CA HIS A 95 -10.78 -6.47 7.04
C HIS A 95 -9.81 -5.34 7.43
N VAL A 96 -8.88 -4.96 6.54
CA VAL A 96 -7.87 -3.92 6.82
C VAL A 96 -8.35 -2.53 6.40
N ALA A 97 -9.35 -2.44 5.53
CA ALA A 97 -10.05 -1.19 5.26
C ALA A 97 -10.79 -0.71 6.52
N PRO A 98 -10.81 0.60 6.82
CA PRO A 98 -11.55 1.12 7.97
C PRO A 98 -13.00 0.71 7.84
N LYS A 99 -13.47 -0.02 8.86
CA LYS A 99 -14.87 -0.39 9.05
C LYS A 99 -15.70 0.88 8.86
N PRO A 100 -16.68 0.94 7.93
CA PRO A 100 -17.72 1.93 8.09
C PRO A 100 -18.35 1.62 9.44
N THR A 101 -18.17 2.54 10.39
CA THR A 101 -18.80 2.48 11.70
C THR A 101 -20.30 2.57 11.48
N LEU A 102 -20.93 1.43 11.19
CA LEU A 102 -22.34 1.19 11.49
C LEU A 102 -22.43 1.03 13.00
N ASP A 103 -22.21 2.11 13.73
CA ASP A 103 -22.54 2.22 15.14
C ASP A 103 -23.66 3.24 15.27
N SER A 104 -24.88 2.73 15.13
CA SER A 104 -26.09 3.35 15.67
C SER A 104 -27.15 2.26 15.76
N THR A 105 -26.90 1.29 16.63
CA THR A 105 -27.98 0.60 17.33
C THR A 105 -28.31 1.42 18.58
N PRO A 106 -29.37 2.26 18.60
CA PRO A 106 -29.96 2.64 19.85
C PRO A 106 -30.67 1.40 20.41
N SER A 107 -29.93 0.73 21.29
CA SER A 107 -30.46 -0.28 22.20
C SER A 107 -31.58 0.33 23.04
N ALA A 108 -32.82 0.03 22.69
CA ALA A 108 -33.97 0.22 23.56
C ALA A 108 -34.44 -1.17 24.01
N ALA A 109 -34.04 -1.55 25.23
CA ALA A 109 -34.53 -2.73 25.92
C ALA A 109 -35.27 -2.28 27.21
N PRO A 110 -36.43 -2.88 27.54
CA PRO A 110 -37.22 -2.61 28.75
C PRO A 110 -36.64 -3.38 29.95
N PRO A 111 -36.94 -2.99 31.19
CA PRO A 111 -38.17 -3.41 31.88
C PRO A 111 -38.99 -2.28 32.52
#